data_AF-A0A8C3KQK7-F1
#
_entry.id   AF-A0A8C3KQK7-F1
#
_cell.length_a   1.000
_cell.length_b   1.000
_cell.length_c   1.000
_cell.angle_alpha   90.00
_cell.angle_beta   90.00
_cell.angle_gamma   90.00
#
_symmetry.space_group_name_H-M   'P 1'
#
loop_
_entity.id
_entity.type
_entity.pdbx_description
1 polymer ?
#
loop_
_entity_poly.entity_id
_entity_poly.type
_entity_poly.pdbx_seq_one_letter_code
_entity_poly.pdbx_strand_id
1 'polypeptide(L)'
;PTVVQWGLWLGHCYALARLCTLYGSRFLMGEVGGSITHQCFYSITPANKHDRKYWCKIARSGICYTVISTTGYTSNHHAGRVSLKDVPQNGTFAVTLTELKKNDTGIYRCGIGTSNRDLYVSLNLTVSEGRMLAGERGVPTLPAAPLVESGPGTDAGASVQSRRCSLEGQLYLKTHNFLEKLLFFFFFKYVSPKKQMKEMEIQG
;
A
#
# COMPACT_ATOMS: atom_id res chain seq x y z
N PRO A 1 13.26 35.51 -12.91
CA PRO A 1 14.01 34.66 -11.96
C PRO A 1 13.12 33.86 -11.00
N THR A 2 12.11 34.49 -10.39
CA THR A 2 11.21 33.85 -9.42
C THR A 2 10.33 32.76 -10.05
N VAL A 3 9.68 33.02 -11.18
CA VAL A 3 8.75 32.06 -11.84
C VAL A 3 9.43 30.73 -12.22
N VAL A 4 10.67 30.78 -12.70
CA VAL A 4 11.44 29.57 -13.04
C VAL A 4 11.79 28.75 -11.79
N GLN A 5 12.07 29.44 -10.68
CA GLN A 5 12.38 28.82 -9.40
C GLN A 5 11.13 28.20 -8.73
N TRP A 6 9.97 28.84 -8.88
CA TRP A 6 8.66 28.25 -8.54
C TRP A 6 8.35 27.02 -9.41
N GLY A 7 8.65 27.08 -10.72
CA GLY A 7 8.48 25.95 -11.64
C GLY A 7 9.35 24.74 -11.28
N LEU A 8 10.62 24.96 -10.90
CA LEU A 8 11.54 23.91 -10.45
C LEU A 8 11.13 23.32 -9.09
N TRP A 9 10.60 24.14 -8.17
CA TRP A 9 10.04 23.66 -6.90
C TRP A 9 8.76 22.85 -7.11
N LEU A 10 7.85 23.32 -7.94
CA LEU A 10 6.63 22.60 -8.31
C LEU A 10 6.93 21.29 -9.04
N GLY A 11 7.93 21.28 -9.94
CA GLY A 11 8.41 20.08 -10.61
C GLY A 11 9.03 19.07 -9.64
N HIS A 12 9.82 19.51 -8.67
CA HIS A 12 10.33 18.65 -7.60
C HIS A 12 9.20 18.14 -6.69
N CYS A 13 8.23 18.98 -6.32
CA CYS A 13 7.07 18.54 -5.54
C CYS A 13 6.20 17.53 -6.32
N TYR A 14 6.00 17.72 -7.63
CA TYR A 14 5.29 16.77 -8.49
C TYR A 14 6.05 15.45 -8.64
N ALA A 15 7.38 15.50 -8.76
CA ALA A 15 8.24 14.33 -8.80
C ALA A 15 8.23 13.58 -7.45
N LEU A 16 8.19 14.31 -6.33
CA LEU A 16 8.08 13.74 -4.98
C LEU A 16 6.68 13.13 -4.73
N ALA A 17 5.62 13.74 -5.26
CA ALA A 17 4.25 13.20 -5.19
C ALA A 17 4.05 11.91 -6.00
N ARG A 18 4.89 11.68 -7.03
CA ARG A 18 4.90 10.41 -7.80
C ARG A 18 5.49 9.22 -7.04
N LEU A 19 6.13 9.41 -5.89
CA LEU A 19 6.89 8.36 -5.20
C LEU A 19 6.08 7.54 -4.18
N CYS A 20 4.78 7.80 -3.98
CA CYS A 20 3.96 7.09 -2.98
C CYS A 20 2.69 6.47 -3.59
N THR A 21 2.84 5.79 -4.72
CA THR A 21 1.71 5.13 -5.43
C THR A 21 1.23 3.87 -4.74
N LEU A 22 2.07 3.21 -3.94
CA LEU A 22 1.75 2.05 -3.11
C LEU A 22 2.59 2.07 -1.81
N TYR A 23 1.96 1.85 -0.66
CA TYR A 23 2.62 1.78 0.65
C TYR A 23 1.94 0.75 1.56
N GLY A 24 2.67 0.26 2.58
CA GLY A 24 2.17 -0.74 3.52
C GLY A 24 3.21 -1.03 4.61
N SER A 25 2.86 -1.88 5.58
CA SER A 25 3.82 -2.27 6.62
C SER A 25 5.02 -3.00 6.01
N ARG A 26 6.23 -2.69 6.49
CA ARG A 26 7.49 -3.32 6.07
C ARG A 26 7.87 -4.52 6.92
N PHE A 27 7.20 -4.72 8.05
CA PHE A 27 7.51 -5.78 8.99
C PHE A 27 6.23 -6.30 9.63
N LEU A 28 6.11 -7.62 9.72
CA LEU A 28 5.02 -8.29 10.43
C LEU A 28 5.60 -9.42 11.27
N MET A 29 5.04 -9.60 12.46
CA MET A 29 5.31 -10.74 13.32
C MET A 29 4.03 -11.53 13.49
N GLY A 30 4.17 -12.85 13.49
CA GLY A 30 3.09 -13.76 13.83
C GLY A 30 3.63 -14.96 14.59
N GLU A 31 2.72 -15.73 15.16
CA GLU A 31 3.05 -16.95 15.87
C GLU A 31 2.53 -18.17 15.11
N VAL A 32 3.17 -19.32 15.27
CA VAL A 32 2.72 -20.58 14.67
C VAL A 32 1.27 -20.87 15.07
N GLY A 33 0.41 -21.19 14.10
CA GLY A 33 -1.03 -21.37 14.27
C GLY A 33 -1.85 -20.08 14.31
N GLY A 34 -1.19 -18.92 14.48
CA GLY A 34 -1.81 -17.61 14.48
C GLY A 34 -2.20 -17.10 13.09
N SER A 35 -2.55 -15.82 13.02
CA SER A 35 -2.95 -15.14 11.79
C SER A 35 -2.32 -13.75 11.69
N ILE A 36 -2.01 -13.31 10.48
CA ILE A 36 -1.58 -11.94 10.18
C ILE A 36 -2.45 -11.32 9.11
N THR A 37 -2.54 -9.99 9.12
CA THR A 37 -3.16 -9.21 8.04
C THR A 37 -2.20 -8.13 7.58
N HIS A 38 -1.83 -8.16 6.31
CA HIS A 38 -1.03 -7.13 5.66
C HIS A 38 -1.93 -6.20 4.87
N GLN A 39 -1.97 -4.92 5.28
CA GLN A 39 -2.70 -3.89 4.55
C GLN A 39 -1.76 -3.10 3.64
N CYS A 40 -2.17 -2.97 2.38
CA CYS A 40 -1.49 -2.15 1.38
C CYS A 40 -2.42 -1.10 0.81
N PHE A 41 -1.92 0.12 0.78
CA PHE A 41 -2.63 1.32 0.37
C PHE A 41 -2.02 1.85 -0.90
N TYR A 42 -2.85 2.32 -1.82
CA TYR A 42 -2.44 2.80 -3.13
C TYR A 42 -3.21 4.05 -3.53
N SER A 43 -2.59 4.87 -4.37
CA SER A 43 -3.25 6.05 -4.93
C SER A 43 -4.43 5.62 -5.80
N ILE A 44 -5.60 6.21 -5.55
CA ILE A 44 -6.84 5.89 -6.29
C ILE A 44 -6.77 6.54 -7.69
N THR A 45 -6.11 5.85 -8.62
CA THR A 45 -6.07 6.17 -10.04
C THR A 45 -6.90 5.13 -10.80
N PRO A 46 -7.43 5.45 -12.00
CA PRO A 46 -8.15 4.47 -12.82
C PRO A 46 -7.35 3.19 -13.07
N ALA A 47 -6.05 3.31 -13.36
CA ALA A 47 -5.15 2.17 -13.53
C ALA A 47 -5.09 1.31 -12.25
N ASN A 48 -4.68 1.89 -11.12
CA ASN A 48 -4.53 1.11 -9.87
C ASN A 48 -5.84 0.52 -9.37
N LYS A 49 -6.99 1.16 -9.66
CA LYS A 49 -8.31 0.68 -9.23
C LYS A 49 -8.69 -0.63 -9.93
N HIS A 50 -8.35 -0.76 -11.21
CA HIS A 50 -8.73 -1.90 -12.04
C HIS A 50 -7.62 -2.93 -12.23
N ASP A 51 -6.38 -2.57 -11.91
CA ASP A 51 -5.24 -3.48 -12.01
C ASP A 51 -5.28 -4.58 -10.94
N ARG A 52 -4.74 -5.73 -11.32
CA ARG A 52 -4.54 -6.90 -10.48
C ARG A 52 -3.76 -6.52 -9.22
N LYS A 53 -4.35 -6.78 -8.05
CA LYS A 53 -3.64 -6.85 -6.77
C LYS A 53 -3.10 -8.25 -6.54
N TYR A 54 -1.87 -8.34 -6.04
CA TYR A 54 -1.22 -9.59 -5.73
C TYR A 54 -0.42 -9.52 -4.43
N TRP A 55 -0.19 -10.70 -3.86
CA TRP A 55 0.79 -10.93 -2.81
C TRP A 55 1.71 -12.06 -3.24
N CYS A 56 3.02 -11.87 -3.17
CA CYS A 56 4.01 -12.85 -3.62
C CYS A 56 5.13 -13.03 -2.60
N LYS A 57 5.74 -14.22 -2.57
CA LYS A 57 6.88 -14.55 -1.71
C LYS A 57 8.16 -14.56 -2.55
N ILE A 58 9.20 -13.91 -2.06
CA ILE A 58 10.51 -13.91 -2.71
C ILE A 58 11.22 -15.23 -2.39
N ALA A 59 11.58 -15.97 -3.44
CA ALA A 59 12.41 -17.17 -3.32
C ALA A 59 13.89 -16.81 -3.24
N ARG A 60 14.74 -17.80 -2.91
CA ARG A 60 16.21 -17.64 -2.90
C ARG A 60 16.78 -17.18 -4.24
N SER A 61 16.12 -17.50 -5.35
CA SER A 61 16.48 -17.02 -6.70
C SER A 61 16.20 -15.53 -6.95
N GLY A 62 15.57 -14.83 -5.99
CA GLY A 62 15.12 -13.44 -6.15
C GLY A 62 13.79 -13.28 -6.90
N ILE A 63 13.27 -14.37 -7.48
CA ILE A 63 11.97 -14.38 -8.16
C ILE A 63 10.85 -14.30 -7.11
N CYS A 64 9.86 -13.43 -7.36
CA CYS A 64 8.67 -13.34 -6.54
C CYS A 64 7.58 -14.26 -7.09
N TYR A 65 7.28 -15.35 -6.38
CA TYR A 65 6.23 -16.28 -6.76
C TYR A 65 4.91 -15.85 -6.15
N THR A 66 3.88 -15.66 -6.98
CA THR A 66 2.55 -15.26 -6.52
C THR A 66 2.03 -16.29 -5.52
N VAL A 67 1.56 -15.79 -4.38
CA VAL A 67 0.88 -16.56 -3.34
C VAL A 67 -0.63 -16.47 -3.54
N ILE A 68 -1.13 -15.26 -3.80
CA ILE A 68 -2.55 -14.98 -4.08
C ILE A 68 -2.69 -13.74 -4.98
N SER A 69 -3.72 -13.70 -5.83
CA SER A 69 -4.12 -12.48 -6.53
C SER A 69 -5.62 -12.37 -6.77
N THR A 70 -6.07 -11.14 -7.01
CA THR A 70 -7.45 -10.77 -7.40
C THR A 70 -7.95 -11.43 -8.68
N THR A 71 -7.06 -12.00 -9.49
CA THR A 71 -7.41 -12.79 -10.68
C THR A 71 -7.86 -14.23 -10.35
N GLY A 72 -8.01 -14.57 -9.07
CA GLY A 72 -8.46 -15.91 -8.62
C GLY A 72 -7.35 -16.94 -8.43
N TYR A 73 -6.09 -16.60 -8.72
CA TYR A 73 -4.97 -17.49 -8.47
C TYR A 73 -4.64 -17.57 -6.97
N THR A 74 -4.47 -18.79 -6.46
CA THR A 74 -3.93 -19.08 -5.12
C THR A 74 -2.92 -20.22 -5.22
N SER A 75 -1.76 -20.07 -4.59
CA SER A 75 -0.74 -21.12 -4.58
C SER A 75 -1.14 -22.32 -3.71
N ASN A 76 -0.77 -23.52 -4.14
CA ASN A 76 -1.12 -24.77 -3.45
C ASN A 76 -0.67 -24.81 -1.98
N HIS A 77 0.50 -24.23 -1.65
CA HIS A 77 1.01 -24.18 -0.28
C HIS A 77 0.23 -23.26 0.68
N HIS A 78 -0.64 -22.41 0.14
CA HIS A 78 -1.43 -21.42 0.88
C HIS A 78 -2.93 -21.56 0.65
N ALA A 79 -3.36 -22.56 -0.13
CA ALA A 79 -4.77 -22.83 -0.38
C ALA A 79 -5.54 -23.03 0.94
N GLY A 80 -6.72 -22.43 1.05
CA GLY A 80 -7.59 -22.49 2.23
C GLY A 80 -7.19 -21.58 3.39
N ARG A 81 -5.96 -21.05 3.42
CA ARG A 81 -5.43 -20.27 4.55
C ARG A 81 -4.94 -18.86 4.19
N VAL A 82 -4.99 -18.48 2.92
CA VAL A 82 -4.71 -17.11 2.47
C VAL A 82 -5.94 -16.51 1.78
N SER A 83 -6.24 -15.25 2.08
CA SER A 83 -7.28 -14.48 1.42
C SER A 83 -6.78 -13.08 1.07
N LEU A 84 -7.33 -12.52 -0.01
CA LEU A 84 -7.04 -11.17 -0.47
C LEU A 84 -8.36 -10.45 -0.72
N LYS A 85 -8.52 -9.29 -0.10
CA LYS A 85 -9.68 -8.42 -0.27
C LYS A 85 -9.25 -7.05 -0.77
N ASP A 86 -9.72 -6.65 -1.94
CA ASP A 86 -9.51 -5.30 -2.49
C ASP A 86 -10.71 -4.40 -2.17
N VAL A 87 -10.45 -3.16 -1.75
CA VAL A 87 -11.44 -2.12 -1.46
C VAL A 87 -11.08 -0.89 -2.30
N PRO A 88 -11.46 -0.85 -3.59
CA PRO A 88 -10.91 0.13 -4.52
C PRO A 88 -11.34 1.57 -4.26
N GLN A 89 -12.43 1.77 -3.53
CA GLN A 89 -12.91 3.09 -3.12
C GLN A 89 -12.02 3.72 -2.03
N ASN A 90 -11.37 2.87 -1.23
CA ASN A 90 -10.45 3.31 -0.17
C ASN A 90 -8.99 3.23 -0.63
N GLY A 91 -8.73 2.83 -1.88
CA GLY A 91 -7.38 2.58 -2.38
C GLY A 91 -6.62 1.61 -1.48
N THR A 92 -7.28 0.56 -0.99
CA THR A 92 -6.69 -0.35 0.00
C THR A 92 -7.02 -1.79 -0.37
N PHE A 93 -6.02 -2.67 -0.32
CA PHE A 93 -6.25 -4.11 -0.31
C PHE A 93 -5.56 -4.74 0.89
N ALA A 94 -6.18 -5.76 1.44
CA ALA A 94 -5.71 -6.49 2.61
C ALA A 94 -5.47 -7.95 2.24
N VAL A 95 -4.37 -8.50 2.74
CA VAL A 95 -4.03 -9.92 2.61
C VAL A 95 -4.01 -10.52 4.00
N THR A 96 -4.83 -11.55 4.22
CA THR A 96 -4.88 -12.26 5.49
C THR A 96 -4.31 -13.67 5.29
N LEU A 97 -3.34 -14.03 6.12
CA LEU A 97 -2.74 -15.37 6.16
C LEU A 97 -3.01 -15.96 7.54
N THR A 98 -3.77 -17.06 7.57
CA THR A 98 -4.13 -17.81 8.77
C THR A 98 -3.28 -19.08 8.88
N GLU A 99 -3.38 -19.74 10.04
CA GLU A 99 -2.68 -21.01 10.32
C GLU A 99 -1.19 -20.90 9.98
N LEU A 100 -0.56 -19.85 10.52
CA LEU A 100 0.83 -19.53 10.21
C LEU A 100 1.76 -20.70 10.52
N LYS A 101 2.65 -20.98 9.58
CA LYS A 101 3.67 -22.02 9.71
C LYS A 101 5.02 -21.38 9.87
N LYS A 102 5.96 -22.04 10.55
CA LYS A 102 7.34 -21.53 10.68
C LYS A 102 7.98 -21.21 9.33
N ASN A 103 7.71 -22.05 8.33
CA ASN A 103 8.17 -21.90 6.95
C ASN A 103 7.52 -20.73 6.19
N ASP A 104 6.47 -20.10 6.74
CA ASP A 104 5.91 -18.87 6.16
C ASP A 104 6.83 -17.67 6.37
N THR A 105 7.80 -17.74 7.29
CA THR A 105 8.84 -16.72 7.45
C THR A 105 9.52 -16.40 6.11
N GLY A 106 9.74 -15.11 5.85
CA GLY A 106 10.45 -14.65 4.66
C GLY A 106 10.02 -13.27 4.16
N ILE A 107 10.55 -12.89 3.01
CA ILE A 107 10.26 -11.61 2.37
C ILE A 107 9.09 -11.78 1.41
N TYR A 108 8.07 -10.94 1.58
CA TYR A 108 6.91 -10.89 0.69
C TYR A 108 6.83 -9.53 0.02
N ARG A 109 6.04 -9.45 -1.05
CA ARG A 109 5.64 -8.20 -1.69
C ARG A 109 4.14 -8.17 -1.85
N CYS A 110 3.54 -7.05 -1.49
CA CYS A 110 2.23 -6.69 -2.01
C CYS A 110 2.44 -5.80 -3.23
N GLY A 111 1.63 -5.98 -4.27
CA GLY A 111 1.81 -5.22 -5.50
C GLY A 111 0.57 -5.11 -6.36
N ILE A 112 0.69 -4.22 -7.34
CA ILE A 112 -0.32 -3.90 -8.34
C ILE A 112 0.35 -4.05 -9.71
N GLY A 113 -0.30 -4.78 -10.61
CA GLY A 113 0.18 -4.93 -11.98
C GLY A 113 -0.09 -6.29 -12.58
N THR A 114 0.15 -6.40 -13.88
CA THR A 114 0.03 -7.65 -14.62
C THR A 114 1.18 -8.60 -14.26
N SER A 115 2.36 -8.05 -13.93
CA SER A 115 3.55 -8.78 -13.52
C SER A 115 3.90 -8.55 -12.05
N ASN A 116 4.76 -9.42 -11.50
CA ASN A 116 5.28 -9.25 -10.13
C ASN A 116 6.48 -8.27 -10.06
N ARG A 117 6.71 -7.46 -11.10
CA ARG A 117 7.87 -6.56 -11.23
C ARG A 117 7.50 -5.08 -11.22
N ASP A 118 6.22 -4.75 -11.34
CA ASP A 118 5.75 -3.40 -11.65
C ASP A 118 5.75 -2.50 -10.40
N LEU A 119 4.60 -2.38 -9.73
CA LEU A 119 4.44 -1.56 -8.54
C LEU A 119 4.30 -2.46 -7.30
N TYR A 120 5.25 -2.40 -6.38
CA TYR A 120 5.22 -3.24 -5.17
C TYR A 120 5.88 -2.60 -3.95
N VAL A 121 5.51 -3.11 -2.78
CA VAL A 121 6.15 -2.83 -1.49
C VAL A 121 6.54 -4.15 -0.84
N SER A 122 7.78 -4.22 -0.36
CA SER A 122 8.31 -5.39 0.34
C SER A 122 8.00 -5.34 1.83
N LEU A 123 7.74 -6.51 2.41
CA LEU A 123 7.62 -6.73 3.84
C LEU A 123 8.47 -7.94 4.27
N ASN A 124 8.95 -7.92 5.50
CA ASN A 124 9.56 -9.09 6.14
C ASN A 124 8.59 -9.69 7.16
N LEU A 125 8.20 -10.95 6.97
CA LEU A 125 7.34 -11.70 7.87
C LEU A 125 8.20 -12.64 8.72
N THR A 126 8.12 -12.48 10.03
CA THR A 126 8.74 -13.39 11.00
C THR A 126 7.67 -14.19 11.71
N VAL A 127 7.76 -15.53 11.65
CA VAL A 127 6.90 -16.41 12.43
C VAL A 127 7.71 -17.04 13.56
N SER A 128 7.33 -16.79 14.81
CA SER A 128 7.91 -17.41 16.00
C SER A 128 7.03 -18.54 16.53
N GLU A 129 7.63 -19.49 17.24
CA GLU A 129 6.84 -20.37 18.10
C GLU A 129 6.36 -19.52 19.27
N GLY A 130 5.06 -19.56 19.56
CA GLY A 130 4.54 -18.92 20.77
C GLY A 130 5.28 -19.52 21.96
N ARG A 131 5.71 -18.68 22.90
CA ARG A 131 6.23 -19.20 24.17
C ARG A 131 5.06 -19.91 24.85
N MET A 132 5.01 -21.23 24.71
CA MET A 132 4.42 -22.07 25.72
C MET A 132 5.19 -21.74 26.99
N LEU A 133 4.63 -20.87 27.84
CA LEU A 133 5.05 -20.85 29.23
C LEU A 133 4.76 -22.28 29.69
N ALA A 134 5.82 -23.07 29.80
CA ALA A 134 5.76 -24.41 30.34
C ALA A 134 5.15 -24.26 31.73
N GLY A 135 3.86 -24.55 31.83
CA GLY A 135 3.18 -24.70 33.10
C GLY A 135 3.89 -25.82 33.84
N GLU A 136 4.57 -25.46 34.93
CA GLU A 136 4.95 -26.40 35.96
C GLU A 136 3.75 -27.25 36.33
N ARG A 137 4.04 -28.53 36.50
CA ARG A 137 3.12 -29.57 36.97
C ARG A 137 2.60 -29.17 38.35
N GLY A 138 1.32 -28.84 38.50
CA GLY A 138 0.71 -28.67 39.83
C GLY A 138 -0.74 -28.17 39.86
N VAL A 139 -1.66 -29.08 40.20
CA VAL A 139 -2.94 -28.90 40.95
C VAL A 139 -4.07 -28.07 40.31
N PRO A 140 -5.33 -28.58 40.25
CA PRO A 140 -6.48 -27.78 39.85
C PRO A 140 -6.95 -26.90 41.02
N THR A 141 -6.81 -25.58 40.88
CA THR A 141 -7.47 -24.63 41.76
C THR A 141 -8.19 -23.59 40.91
N LEU A 142 -9.52 -23.73 40.80
CA LEU A 142 -10.42 -22.58 40.62
C LEU A 142 -10.81 -22.08 42.02
N PRO A 143 -11.35 -20.86 42.20
CA PRO A 143 -11.41 -19.72 41.28
C PRO A 143 -10.91 -18.42 41.93
N ALA A 144 -10.53 -17.43 41.10
CA ALA A 144 -10.70 -16.04 41.47
C ALA A 144 -10.79 -15.24 40.16
N ALA A 145 -11.94 -14.59 39.93
CA ALA A 145 -12.04 -13.56 38.92
C ALA A 145 -11.28 -12.32 39.40
N PRO A 146 -10.40 -11.73 38.58
CA PRO A 146 -9.99 -10.35 38.78
C PRO A 146 -10.43 -9.51 37.58
N LEU A 147 -11.30 -8.56 37.90
CA LEU A 147 -11.36 -7.19 37.40
C LEU A 147 -10.75 -6.92 36.01
N VAL A 148 -11.65 -6.52 35.10
CA VAL A 148 -11.36 -5.81 33.86
C VAL A 148 -10.43 -4.63 34.16
N GLU A 149 -9.17 -4.77 33.77
CA GLU A 149 -8.25 -3.64 33.64
C GLU A 149 -8.14 -3.30 32.15
N SER A 150 -8.79 -2.18 31.78
CA SER A 150 -8.67 -1.58 30.47
C SER A 150 -7.25 -1.02 30.29
N GLY A 151 -6.35 -1.83 29.75
CA GLY A 151 -5.02 -1.41 29.33
C GLY A 151 -5.07 -0.62 28.01
N PRO A 152 -4.29 0.46 27.85
CA PRO A 152 -4.36 1.32 26.68
C PRO A 152 -3.81 0.61 25.45
N GLY A 153 -4.62 0.54 24.39
CA GLY A 153 -4.16 0.16 23.06
C GLY A 153 -3.02 1.08 22.63
N THR A 154 -1.79 0.58 22.70
CA THR A 154 -0.62 1.26 22.16
C THR A 154 -0.57 1.01 20.66
N ASP A 155 -1.31 1.85 19.94
CA ASP A 155 -1.12 2.10 18.50
C ASP A 155 0.28 2.70 18.29
N ALA A 156 1.30 1.87 18.32
CA ALA A 156 2.69 2.29 18.17
C ALA A 156 3.41 1.35 17.19
N GLY A 157 3.08 1.51 15.91
CA GLY A 157 3.75 0.80 14.83
C GLY A 157 3.59 1.37 13.43
N ALA A 158 2.84 2.47 13.25
CA ALA A 158 2.96 3.26 12.04
C ALA A 158 4.31 3.99 12.09
N SER A 159 5.31 3.44 11.40
CA SER A 159 6.63 4.08 11.22
C SER A 159 6.46 5.57 10.93
N VAL A 160 7.26 6.42 11.57
CA VAL A 160 7.26 7.88 11.40
C VAL A 160 7.42 8.30 9.93
N GLN A 161 8.03 7.43 9.11
CA GLN A 161 8.12 7.55 7.65
C GLN A 161 6.75 7.47 6.92
N SER A 162 5.78 6.72 7.47
CA SER A 162 4.43 6.52 6.91
C SER A 162 3.53 7.75 7.06
N ARG A 163 3.76 8.61 8.07
CA ARG A 163 2.96 9.83 8.23
C ARG A 163 3.31 10.92 7.21
N ARG A 164 4.55 10.90 6.70
CA ARG A 164 5.06 11.92 5.76
C ARG A 164 4.53 11.74 4.32
N CYS A 165 4.05 10.56 3.94
CA CYS A 165 3.29 10.38 2.68
C CYS A 165 1.78 10.71 2.80
N SER A 166 1.23 10.78 4.02
CA SER A 166 -0.22 10.63 4.21
C SER A 166 -1.02 11.93 4.35
N LEU A 167 -0.42 13.11 4.45
CA LEU A 167 -1.19 14.36 4.65
C LEU A 167 -0.88 15.45 3.62
N GLU A 168 0.39 15.67 3.26
CA GLU A 168 0.75 16.75 2.32
C GLU A 168 0.44 16.39 0.85
N GLY A 169 0.63 15.12 0.44
CA GLY A 169 0.35 14.66 -0.93
C GLY A 169 -1.14 14.53 -1.27
N GLN A 170 -1.98 14.15 -0.30
CA GLN A 170 -3.44 14.05 -0.50
C GLN A 170 -4.13 15.41 -0.54
N LEU A 171 -3.62 16.42 0.18
CA LEU A 171 -4.13 17.79 0.13
C LEU A 171 -3.77 18.45 -1.22
N TYR A 172 -2.56 18.23 -1.72
CA TYR A 172 -2.08 18.77 -3.01
C TYR A 172 -2.86 18.23 -4.22
N LEU A 173 -3.19 16.92 -4.25
CA LEU A 173 -3.98 16.33 -5.33
C LEU A 173 -5.46 16.77 -5.30
N LYS A 174 -6.03 17.05 -4.12
CA LYS A 174 -7.40 17.59 -4.00
C LYS A 174 -7.49 19.05 -4.44
N THR A 175 -6.50 19.88 -4.14
CA THR A 175 -6.49 21.31 -4.52
C THR A 175 -6.13 21.53 -5.99
N HIS A 176 -5.23 20.74 -6.58
CA HIS A 176 -4.85 20.89 -7.99
C HIS A 176 -5.88 20.37 -9.00
N ASN A 177 -6.72 19.38 -8.66
CA ASN A 177 -7.79 18.91 -9.56
C ASN A 177 -8.93 19.95 -9.71
N PHE A 178 -9.04 20.89 -8.76
CA PHE A 178 -9.98 22.03 -8.80
C PHE A 178 -9.39 23.22 -9.58
N LEU A 179 -8.10 23.53 -9.37
CA LEU A 179 -7.41 24.64 -10.05
C LEU A 179 -7.06 24.34 -11.51
N GLU A 180 -6.70 23.11 -11.87
CA GLU A 180 -6.50 22.70 -13.27
C GLU A 180 -7.81 22.79 -14.07
N LYS A 181 -8.94 22.33 -13.52
CA LYS A 181 -10.25 22.48 -14.18
C LYS A 181 -10.63 23.94 -14.35
N LEU A 182 -10.33 24.80 -13.38
CA LEU A 182 -10.55 26.24 -13.50
C LEU A 182 -9.64 26.85 -14.57
N LEU A 183 -8.33 26.57 -14.53
CA LEU A 183 -7.37 27.11 -15.49
C LEU A 183 -7.61 26.59 -16.91
N PHE A 184 -7.99 25.33 -17.10
CA PHE A 184 -8.42 24.81 -18.41
C PHE A 184 -9.70 25.51 -18.89
N PHE A 185 -10.70 25.72 -18.02
CA PHE A 185 -11.90 26.49 -18.36
C PHE A 185 -11.57 27.95 -18.70
N PHE A 186 -10.67 28.59 -17.96
CA PHE A 186 -10.26 29.97 -18.20
C PHE A 186 -9.40 30.10 -19.47
N PHE A 187 -8.49 29.17 -19.75
CA PHE A 187 -7.70 29.14 -20.98
C PHE A 187 -8.60 28.98 -22.22
N PHE A 188 -9.60 28.10 -22.18
CA PHE A 188 -10.54 27.95 -23.31
C PHE A 188 -11.51 29.12 -23.46
N LYS A 189 -11.84 29.84 -22.38
CA LYS A 189 -12.72 31.03 -22.44
C LYS A 189 -11.98 32.32 -22.84
N TYR A 190 -10.68 32.42 -22.56
CA TYR A 190 -9.86 33.61 -22.83
C TYR A 190 -8.94 33.52 -24.06
N VAL A 191 -8.65 32.32 -24.58
CA VAL A 191 -7.89 32.15 -25.82
C VAL A 191 -8.87 31.99 -26.98
N SER A 192 -9.22 33.12 -27.57
CA SER A 192 -10.13 33.19 -28.73
C SER A 192 -9.55 32.42 -29.95
N PRO A 193 -10.36 31.63 -30.68
CA PRO A 193 -9.87 30.68 -31.70
C PRO A 193 -9.26 31.31 -32.97
N LYS A 194 -9.20 32.64 -33.09
CA LYS A 194 -8.70 33.33 -34.30
C LYS A 194 -7.18 33.49 -34.39
N LYS A 195 -6.41 33.06 -33.38
CA LYS A 195 -4.95 33.30 -33.35
C LYS A 195 -4.07 32.11 -33.76
N GLN A 196 -4.64 30.94 -34.07
CA GLN A 196 -3.87 29.72 -34.41
C GLN A 196 -3.74 29.43 -35.92
N MET A 197 -4.26 30.29 -36.80
CA MET A 197 -4.24 30.08 -38.26
C MET A 197 -3.31 31.06 -39.03
N LYS A 198 -2.48 31.86 -38.34
CA LYS A 198 -1.63 32.87 -39.00
C LYS A 198 -0.12 32.66 -38.86
N GLU A 199 0.30 31.67 -38.06
CA GLU A 199 1.72 31.36 -37.84
C GLU A 199 2.24 30.19 -38.70
N MET A 200 1.38 29.56 -39.53
CA MET A 200 1.74 28.38 -40.34
C MET A 200 2.00 28.70 -41.84
N GLU A 201 2.00 29.98 -42.23
CA GLU A 201 2.27 30.43 -43.61
C GLU A 201 3.58 31.23 -43.74
N ILE A 202 4.39 31.32 -42.66
CA ILE A 202 5.72 31.95 -42.70
C ILE A 202 6.78 30.92 -42.30
N GLN A 203 6.83 29.82 -43.06
CA GLN A 203 7.97 28.91 -43.12
C GLN A 203 8.05 28.20 -44.48
N GLY A 204 7.68 28.93 -45.55
CA GLY A 204 7.99 28.65 -46.94
C GLY A 204 8.72 29.85 -47.54
#